data_AF-A0A926J591-F1
#
_entry.id   AF-A0A926J591-F1
#
_cell.length_a   1.000
_cell.length_b   1.000
_cell.length_c   1.000
_cell.angle_alpha   90.00
_cell.angle_beta   90.00
_cell.angle_gamma   90.00
#
_symmetry.space_group_name_H-M   'P 1'
#
loop_
_entity.id
_entity.type
_entity.pdbx_description
1 polymer ?
#
loop_
_entity_poly.entity_id
_entity_poly.type
_entity_poly.pdbx_seq_one_letter_code
_entity_poly.pdbx_strand_id
1 'polypeptide(L)'
;MATRNVVLTDTQSDLVDRLVATGRYQNASEALRAGLRLLERDEAEFDDLRARLVEGLEQARRGDLAQGSGEDAIRRAFAVARERS
;
A
#
# COMPACT_ATOMS: atom_id res chain seq x y z
N MET A 1 -11.05 7.10 -22.88
CA MET A 1 -10.27 6.10 -22.13
C MET A 1 -9.52 5.25 -23.14
N ALA A 2 -8.23 4.95 -22.94
CA ALA A 2 -7.49 4.06 -23.84
C ALA A 2 -7.87 2.60 -23.57
N THR A 3 -8.06 1.81 -24.62
CA THR A 3 -8.35 0.37 -24.54
C THR A 3 -7.07 -0.44 -24.73
N ARG A 4 -6.90 -1.49 -23.92
CA ARG A 4 -5.81 -2.47 -24.06
C ARG A 4 -6.38 -3.87 -23.94
N ASN A 5 -5.94 -4.76 -24.81
CA ASN A 5 -6.25 -6.19 -24.72
C ASN A 5 -5.26 -6.84 -23.75
N VAL A 6 -5.77 -7.66 -22.85
CA VAL A 6 -4.97 -8.41 -21.87
C VAL A 6 -5.34 -9.88 -21.96
N VAL A 7 -4.34 -10.75 -21.83
CA VAL A 7 -4.55 -12.20 -21.75
C VAL A 7 -4.59 -12.56 -20.28
N LEU A 8 -5.68 -13.19 -19.86
CA LEU A 8 -5.85 -13.69 -18.51
C LEU A 8 -5.57 -15.18 -18.47
N THR A 9 -5.04 -15.64 -17.34
CA THR A 9 -5.06 -17.07 -17.00
C THR A 9 -6.50 -17.52 -16.73
N ASP A 10 -6.78 -18.81 -16.86
CA ASP A 10 -8.12 -19.37 -16.60
C ASP A 10 -8.65 -18.97 -15.21
N THR A 11 -7.81 -19.10 -14.17
CA THR A 11 -8.17 -18.70 -12.80
C THR A 11 -8.49 -17.21 -12.65
N GLN A 12 -7.81 -16.34 -13.40
CA GLN A 12 -8.11 -14.90 -13.39
C GLN A 12 -9.41 -14.60 -14.12
N SER A 13 -9.68 -15.29 -15.23
CA SER A 13 -10.95 -15.17 -15.94
C SER A 13 -12.12 -15.59 -15.04
N ASP A 14 -12.02 -16.76 -14.40
CA ASP A 14 -13.03 -17.26 -13.47
C ASP A 14 -13.30 -16.30 -12.31
N LEU A 15 -12.24 -15.66 -11.79
CA LEU A 15 -12.39 -14.64 -10.76
C LEU A 15 -13.19 -13.43 -11.27
N VAL A 16 -12.82 -12.89 -12.44
CA VAL A 16 -13.51 -11.74 -13.04
C VAL A 16 -14.97 -12.08 -13.32
N ASP A 17 -15.24 -13.25 -13.88
CA ASP A 17 -16.58 -13.72 -14.20
C ASP A 17 -17.45 -13.82 -12.95
N ARG A 18 -16.94 -14.39 -11.85
CA ARG A 18 -17.67 -14.41 -10.56
C ARG A 18 -17.93 -13.01 -10.01
N LEU A 19 -16.95 -12.10 -10.10
CA LEU A 19 -17.11 -10.74 -9.59
C LEU A 19 -18.16 -9.95 -10.38
N VAL A 20 -18.28 -10.21 -11.69
CA VAL A 20 -19.34 -9.63 -12.52
C VAL A 20 -20.69 -10.30 -12.27
N ALA A 21 -20.73 -11.64 -12.20
CA ALA A 21 -21.96 -12.41 -11.97
C ALA A 21 -22.61 -12.09 -10.61
N THR A 22 -21.81 -11.77 -9.60
CA THR A 22 -22.30 -11.33 -8.28
C THR A 22 -22.79 -9.87 -8.28
N GLY A 23 -22.61 -9.13 -9.37
CA GLY A 23 -22.96 -7.72 -9.48
C GLY A 23 -22.01 -6.78 -8.74
N ARG A 24 -20.89 -7.28 -8.20
CA ARG A 24 -19.89 -6.44 -7.52
C ARG A 24 -19.23 -5.46 -8.49
N TYR A 25 -19.09 -5.83 -9.75
CA TYR A 25 -18.67 -4.95 -10.84
C TYR A 25 -19.58 -5.16 -12.05
N GLN A 26 -19.81 -4.11 -12.85
CA GLN A 26 -20.69 -4.21 -14.01
C GLN A 26 -20.04 -4.95 -15.19
N ASN A 27 -18.71 -4.93 -15.26
CA ASN A 27 -17.97 -5.57 -16.34
C ASN A 27 -16.51 -5.85 -15.94
N ALA A 28 -15.83 -6.66 -16.75
CA ALA A 28 -14.43 -7.02 -16.56
C ALA A 28 -13.50 -5.81 -16.51
N SER A 29 -13.72 -4.79 -17.36
CA SER A 29 -12.86 -3.60 -17.36
C SER A 29 -12.94 -2.82 -16.06
N GLU A 30 -14.11 -2.78 -15.42
CA GLU A 30 -14.26 -2.16 -14.11
C GLU A 30 -13.54 -2.95 -13.01
N ALA A 31 -13.72 -4.28 -12.99
CA ALA A 31 -13.03 -5.16 -12.04
C ALA A 31 -11.50 -5.04 -12.17
N LEU A 32 -10.97 -5.08 -13.40
CA LEU A 32 -9.55 -4.94 -13.67
C LEU A 32 -9.02 -3.56 -13.23
N ARG A 33 -9.75 -2.47 -13.48
CA ARG A 33 -9.36 -1.15 -13.00
C ARG A 33 -9.38 -1.06 -11.47
N ALA A 34 -10.31 -1.74 -10.80
CA ALA A 34 -10.31 -1.82 -9.35
C ALA A 34 -9.09 -2.58 -8.82
N GLY A 35 -8.71 -3.67 -9.49
CA GLY A 35 -7.47 -4.39 -9.20
C GLY A 35 -6.21 -3.54 -9.40
N LEU A 36 -6.13 -2.79 -10.51
CA LEU A 36 -5.00 -1.89 -10.76
C LEU A 36 -4.90 -0.78 -9.71
N ARG A 37 -6.03 -0.18 -9.29
CA ARG A 37 -6.03 0.81 -8.20
C ARG A 37 -5.57 0.22 -6.85
N LEU A 38 -5.82 -1.07 -6.62
CA LEU A 38 -5.30 -1.75 -5.43
C LEU A 38 -3.78 -1.91 -5.54
N LEU A 39 -3.30 -2.42 -6.67
CA LEU A 39 -1.87 -2.55 -6.94
C LEU A 39 -1.12 -1.21 -6.81
N GLU A 40 -1.65 -0.14 -7.39
CA GLU A 40 -1.06 1.21 -7.28
C GLU A 40 -0.95 1.68 -5.84
N ARG A 41 -1.92 1.38 -4.98
CA ARG A 41 -1.87 1.74 -3.56
C ARG A 41 -0.85 0.91 -2.81
N ASP A 42 -0.83 -0.39 -3.04
CA ASP A 42 0.10 -1.31 -2.38
C ASP A 42 1.55 -0.93 -2.75
N GLU A 43 1.82 -0.65 -4.03
CA GLU A 43 3.14 -0.18 -4.49
C GLU A 43 3.52 1.16 -3.84
N ALA A 44 2.59 2.12 -3.78
CA ALA A 44 2.84 3.41 -3.12
C ALA A 44 3.13 3.27 -1.62
N GLU A 45 2.45 2.37 -0.91
CA GLU A 45 2.70 2.08 0.51
C GLU A 45 4.07 1.42 0.71
N PHE A 46 4.43 0.47 -0.14
CA PHE A 46 5.76 -0.15 -0.09
C PHE A 46 6.88 0.85 -0.37
N ASP A 47 6.69 1.76 -1.32
CA ASP A 47 7.67 2.79 -1.64
C ASP A 47 7.81 3.81 -0.50
N ASP A 48 6.71 4.24 0.14
CA ASP A 48 6.75 5.09 1.34
C ASP A 48 7.51 4.40 2.49
N LEU A 49 7.18 3.14 2.77
CA LEU A 49 7.87 2.38 3.80
C LEU A 49 9.37 2.25 3.53
N ARG A 50 9.73 1.96 2.27
CA ARG A 50 11.12 1.88 1.84
C ARG A 50 11.84 3.21 2.03
N ALA A 51 11.21 4.33 1.62
CA ALA A 51 11.79 5.66 1.77
C ALA A 51 12.05 5.99 3.24
N ARG A 52 11.09 5.71 4.13
CA ARG A 52 11.22 5.93 5.58
C ARG A 52 12.30 5.07 6.21
N LEU A 53 12.47 3.83 5.76
CA LEU A 53 13.55 2.96 6.23
C LEU A 53 14.92 3.47 5.78
N VAL A 54 15.06 3.90 4.52
CA VAL A 54 16.30 4.49 4.01
C VAL A 54 16.66 5.74 4.81
N GLU A 55 15.70 6.64 5.02
CA GLU A 55 15.91 7.84 5.83
C GLU A 55 16.36 7.50 7.26
N GLY A 56 15.68 6.57 7.93
CA GLY A 56 16.04 6.15 9.29
C GLY A 56 17.43 5.51 9.38
N LEU A 57 17.85 4.76 8.36
CA LEU A 57 19.19 4.20 8.29
C LEU A 57 20.26 5.27 8.10
N GLU A 58 20.01 6.27 7.26
CA GLU A 58 20.92 7.41 7.10
C GLU A 58 21.03 8.26 8.37
N GLN A 59 19.91 8.52 9.05
CA GLN A 59 19.91 9.17 10.37
C GLN A 59 20.77 8.39 11.36
N ALA A 60 20.59 7.07 11.46
CA ALA A 60 21.39 6.22 12.34
C ALA A 60 22.88 6.25 12.00
N ARG A 61 23.25 6.23 10.71
CA ARG A 61 24.65 6.34 10.25
C ARG A 61 25.29 7.67 10.64
N ARG A 62 24.53 8.76 10.65
CA ARG A 62 24.99 10.08 11.10
C ARG A 62 24.98 10.26 12.61
N GLY A 63 24.44 9.29 13.35
CA GLY A 63 24.29 9.35 14.81
C GLY A 63 23.06 10.13 15.28
N ASP A 64 22.12 10.45 14.38
CA ASP A 64 20.86 11.15 14.67
C ASP A 64 19.85 10.20 15.33
N LEU A 65 20.19 9.66 16.50
CA LEU A 65 19.38 8.70 17.22
C LEU A 65 18.36 9.40 18.14
N ALA A 66 17.24 8.72 18.40
CA ALA A 66 16.28 9.18 19.39
C ALA A 66 16.92 9.23 20.80
N GLN A 67 16.58 10.26 21.57
CA GLN A 67 17.08 10.42 22.93
C GLN A 67 16.48 9.40 23.90
N GLY A 68 17.30 8.92 24.85
CA GLY A 68 16.89 8.00 25.91
C GLY A 68 16.75 6.56 25.42
N SER A 69 15.99 5.75 26.17
CA SER A 69 15.76 4.35 25.79
C SER A 69 14.79 4.23 24.62
N GLY A 70 14.82 3.07 23.93
CA GLY A 70 13.85 2.76 22.88
C GLY A 70 12.40 2.77 23.39
N GLU A 71 12.17 2.35 24.64
CA GLU A 71 10.86 2.42 25.27
C GLU A 71 10.37 3.87 25.41
N ASP A 72 11.24 4.78 25.85
CA ASP A 72 10.89 6.19 25.98
C ASP A 72 10.62 6.84 24.61
N ALA A 73 11.39 6.46 23.60
CA ALA A 73 11.17 6.93 22.23
C ALA A 73 9.80 6.49 21.69
N ILE A 74 9.45 5.21 21.85
CA ILE A 74 8.15 4.67 21.44
C ILE A 74 7.01 5.35 22.21
N ARG A 75 7.15 5.50 23.53
CA ARG A 75 6.13 6.15 24.37
C ARG A 75 5.85 7.59 23.92
N ARG A 76 6.90 8.37 23.61
CA ARG A 76 6.76 9.74 23.09
C ARG A 76 6.08 9.76 21.72
N ALA A 77 6.46 8.87 20.80
CA ALA A 77 5.85 8.81 19.47
C ALA A 77 4.32 8.57 19.53
N PHE A 78 3.88 7.62 20.36
CA PHE A 78 2.45 7.34 20.55
C PHE A 78 1.70 8.43 21.33
N ALA A 79 2.36 9.17 22.22
CA ALA A 79 1.77 10.34 22.86
C ALA A 79 1.46 11.43 21.82
N VAL A 80 2.45 11.78 20.98
CA VAL A 80 2.30 12.79 19.92
C VAL A 80 1.24 12.40 18.89
N ALA A 81 1.18 11.12 18.52
CA ALA A 81 0.16 10.64 17.56
C ALA A 81 -1.28 10.81 18.09
N ARG A 82 -1.49 10.58 19.40
CA ARG A 82 -2.81 10.74 20.04
C ARG A 82 -3.24 12.20 20.19
N GLU A 83 -2.30 13.12 20.31
CA GLU A 83 -2.60 14.56 20.36
C GLU A 83 -2.98 15.12 18.98
N ARG A 84 -2.64 14.43 17.90
CA ARG A 84 -2.89 14.85 16.50
C ARG A 84 -4.10 14.20 15.85
N SER A 85 -4.73 13.21 16.49
CA SER A 85 -5.96 12.55 16.03
C SER A 85 -7.19 13.23 16.60
#